data_AF-A0A9X7M2D6-F1
#
_entry.id   AF-A0A9X7M2D6-F1
#
_cell.length_a   1.000
_cell.length_b   1.000
_cell.length_c   1.000
_cell.angle_alpha   90.00
_cell.angle_beta   90.00
_cell.angle_gamma   90.00
#
_symmetry.space_group_name_H-M   'P 1'
#
loop_
_entity.id
_entity.type
_entity.pdbx_description
1 polymer ?
#
loop_
_entity_poly.entity_id
_entity_poly.type
_entity_poly.pdbx_seq_one_letter_code
_entity_poly.pdbx_strand_id
1 'polypeptide(L)' 'DAIFVEDIGGKESTKEPDHPIEDFYGCEIQQDDKYFMFGQDTVLEGNLTNYLIAEQNVECFRAV' A
#
# COMPACT_ATOMS: atom_id res chain seq x y z
N ASP A 1 46.02 -25.53 -2.88
CA ASP A 1 45.36 -24.53 -2.04
C ASP A 1 44.43 -23.67 -2.88
N ALA A 2 43.13 -23.80 -2.67
CA ALA A 2 42.12 -22.98 -3.34
C ALA A 2 41.72 -21.86 -2.38
N ILE A 3 41.87 -20.61 -2.82
CA ILE A 3 41.42 -19.44 -2.07
C ILE A 3 39.90 -19.34 -2.28
N PHE A 4 39.13 -19.58 -1.22
CA PHE A 4 37.72 -19.21 -1.19
C PHE A 4 37.65 -17.68 -1.23
N VAL A 5 37.13 -17.14 -2.32
CA VAL A 5 36.75 -15.73 -2.39
C VAL A 5 35.36 -15.65 -1.77
N GLU A 6 35.30 -15.12 -0.55
CA GLU A 6 34.03 -14.69 0.05
C GLU A 6 33.44 -13.59 -0.84
N ASP A 7 32.19 -13.78 -1.26
CA ASP A 7 31.40 -12.81 -2.01
C ASP A 7 31.10 -11.61 -1.11
N ILE A 8 32.05 -10.68 -1.03
CA ILE A 8 31.93 -9.45 -0.25
C ILE A 8 31.02 -8.50 -1.02
N GLY A 9 29.84 -8.27 -0.46
CA GLY A 9 28.97 -7.18 -0.87
C GLY A 9 27.88 -7.61 -1.84
N GLY A 10 27.28 -8.78 -1.60
CA GLY A 10 25.85 -8.92 -1.81
C GLY A 10 25.19 -7.72 -1.14
N LYS A 11 24.85 -6.71 -1.96
CA LYS A 11 23.79 -5.79 -1.60
C LYS A 11 22.61 -6.73 -1.39
N GLU A 12 22.35 -7.12 -0.15
CA GLU A 12 20.98 -7.36 0.26
C GLU A 12 20.30 -6.03 -0.03
N SER A 13 19.90 -5.87 -1.30
CA SER A 13 18.70 -5.17 -1.65
C SER A 13 17.72 -5.81 -0.69
N THR A 14 17.43 -5.11 0.40
CA THR A 14 16.18 -5.25 1.11
C THR A 14 15.16 -5.05 0.01
N LYS A 15 14.85 -6.11 -0.74
CA LYS A 15 13.73 -6.14 -1.66
C LYS A 15 12.61 -5.77 -0.73
N GLU A 16 12.07 -4.58 -0.94
CA GLU A 16 10.85 -4.20 -0.25
C GLU A 16 9.93 -5.41 -0.35
N PRO A 17 9.33 -5.87 0.77
CA PRO A 17 8.38 -6.96 0.70
C PRO A 17 7.38 -6.59 -0.39
N ASP A 18 7.16 -7.52 -1.33
CA ASP A 18 6.21 -7.38 -2.44
C ASP A 18 4.91 -6.85 -1.83
N HIS A 19 4.63 -5.54 -1.94
CA HIS A 19 3.66 -4.86 -1.07
C HIS A 19 2.26 -5.36 -1.46
N PRO A 20 1.65 -6.33 -0.77
CA PRO A 20 0.49 -7.04 -1.28
C PRO A 20 -0.79 -6.51 -0.63
N ILE A 21 -0.76 -5.28 -0.13
CA ILE A 21 -1.92 -4.65 0.47
C ILE A 21 -2.62 -3.89 -0.64
N GLU A 22 -3.72 -4.45 -1.11
CA GLU A 22 -4.63 -3.76 -2.02
C GLU A 22 -5.66 -2.98 -1.21
N ASP A 23 -6.10 -1.86 -1.76
CA ASP A 23 -7.27 -1.17 -1.29
C ASP A 23 -8.56 -1.95 -1.65
N PHE A 24 -9.69 -1.48 -1.15
CA PHE A 24 -11.00 -2.09 -1.36
C PHE A 24 -11.37 -2.24 -2.84
N TYR A 25 -10.76 -1.45 -3.72
CA TYR A 25 -10.98 -1.45 -5.16
C TYR A 25 -9.90 -2.22 -5.94
N GLY A 26 -8.99 -2.91 -5.26
CA GLY A 26 -7.92 -3.72 -5.86
C GLY A 26 -6.69 -2.91 -6.30
N CYS A 27 -6.55 -1.66 -5.87
CA CYS A 27 -5.35 -0.86 -6.14
C CYS A 27 -4.29 -1.15 -5.09
N GLU A 28 -3.07 -1.51 -5.52
CA GLU A 28 -1.93 -1.69 -4.62
C GLU A 28 -1.61 -0.40 -3.84
N ILE A 29 -1.40 -0.54 -2.54
CA ILE A 29 -0.96 0.52 -1.65
C ILE A 29 0.56 0.52 -1.61
N GLN A 30 1.15 1.63 -2.04
CA GLN A 30 2.60 1.83 -2.04
C GLN A 30 3.06 2.38 -0.69
N GLN A 31 4.37 2.31 -0.44
CA GLN A 31 4.97 2.68 0.86
C GLN A 31 4.61 4.11 1.34
N ASP A 32 4.44 5.06 0.41
CA ASP A 32 4.16 6.46 0.71
C ASP A 32 2.69 6.85 0.52
N ASP A 33 1.82 5.89 0.19
CA ASP A 33 0.40 6.15 0.00
C ASP A 33 -0.30 6.42 1.33
N LYS A 34 -1.18 7.43 1.32
CA LYS A 34 -2.11 7.63 2.44
C LYS A 34 -3.35 6.76 2.22
N TYR A 35 -3.68 5.97 3.22
CA TYR A 35 -4.88 5.14 3.25
C TYR A 35 -5.57 5.19 4.62
N PHE A 36 -6.80 4.66 4.65
CA PHE A 36 -7.68 4.62 5.82
C PHE A 36 -8.20 3.20 6.02
N MET A 37 -8.36 2.79 7.27
CA MET A 37 -8.88 1.46 7.64
C MET A 37 -10.32 1.58 8.17
N PHE A 38 -11.25 0.86 7.56
CA PHE A 38 -12.64 0.74 7.99
C PHE A 38 -12.95 -0.73 8.30
N GLY A 39 -12.75 -1.13 9.56
CA GLY A 39 -12.84 -2.54 9.93
C GLY A 39 -11.73 -3.34 9.24
N GLN A 40 -12.11 -4.21 8.29
CA GLN A 40 -11.17 -5.00 7.49
C GLN A 40 -10.87 -4.37 6.12
N ASP A 41 -11.58 -3.31 5.74
CA ASP A 41 -11.41 -2.66 4.45
C ASP A 41 -10.31 -1.61 4.52
N THR A 42 -9.39 -1.67 3.57
CA THR A 42 -8.33 -0.66 3.39
C THR A 42 -8.71 0.25 2.23
N VAL A 43 -8.63 1.57 2.38
CA VAL A 43 -9.11 2.52 1.35
C VAL A 43 -8.07 3.62 1.12
N LEU A 44 -7.56 3.73 -0.12
CA LEU A 44 -6.67 4.82 -0.51
C LEU A 44 -7.36 6.19 -0.42
N GLU A 45 -6.60 7.24 -0.11
CA GLU A 45 -7.12 8.62 0.00
C GLU A 45 -7.89 9.06 -1.25
N GLY A 46 -7.42 8.69 -2.44
CA GLY A 46 -8.09 9.00 -3.71
C GLY A 46 -9.47 8.34 -3.87
N ASN A 47 -9.69 7.20 -3.19
CA ASN A 47 -10.93 6.43 -3.24
C ASN A 47 -11.85 6.68 -2.03
N LEU A 48 -11.36 7.40 -1.01
CA LEU A 48 -12.05 7.59 0.26
C LEU A 48 -13.47 8.16 0.09
N THR A 49 -13.64 9.21 -0.72
CA THR A 49 -14.96 9.83 -0.91
C THR A 49 -15.96 8.85 -1.52
N ASN A 50 -15.54 8.05 -2.49
CA ASN A 50 -16.41 7.06 -3.14
C ASN A 50 -16.81 5.95 -2.16
N TYR A 51 -15.85 5.45 -1.39
CA TYR A 51 -16.10 4.44 -0.37
C TYR A 51 -17.07 4.92 0.71
N LEU A 52 -16.89 6.15 1.20
CA LEU A 52 -17.77 6.73 2.22
C LEU A 52 -19.22 6.87 1.74
N ILE A 53 -19.42 7.25 0.47
CA ILE A 53 -20.77 7.36 -0.10
C ILE A 53 -21.38 5.97 -0.33
N ALA A 54 -20.64 5.06 -0.97
CA ALA A 54 -21.17 3.78 -1.43
C ALA A 54 -21.35 2.76 -0.29
N GLU A 55 -20.33 2.59 0.55
CA GLU A 55 -20.29 1.52 1.55
C GLU A 55 -20.76 2.01 2.93
N GLN A 56 -20.48 3.27 3.27
CA GLN A 56 -20.83 3.85 4.58
C GLN A 56 -22.10 4.72 4.55
N ASN A 57 -22.69 4.96 3.37
CA ASN A 57 -23.87 5.82 3.18
C ASN A 57 -23.70 7.24 3.76
N VAL A 58 -22.48 7.78 3.71
CA VAL A 58 -22.15 9.11 4.22
C VAL A 58 -22.29 10.14 3.10
N GLU A 59 -23.05 11.21 3.38
CA GLU A 59 -23.13 12.35 2.46
C GLU A 59 -21.83 13.15 2.50
N CYS A 60 -21.10 13.16 1.38
CA CYS A 60 -19.82 13.87 1.26
C CYS A 60 -19.99 15.15 0.44
N PHE A 61 -19.46 16.25 0.98
CA PHE A 61 -19.49 17.56 0.32
C PHE A 61 -18.07 17.98 -0.02
N ARG A 62 -17.83 18.36 -1.28
CA ARG A 62 -16.56 18.95 -1.71
C ARG A 62 -16.79 20.43 -1.98
N ALA A 63 -16.03 21.29 -1.30
CA ALA A 63 -15.99 22.70 -1.64
C ALA A 63 -15.35 22.88 -3.02
N VAL A 64 -15.91 23.79 -3.82
CA VAL A 64 -15.42 24.21 -5.15
C VAL A 64 -14.74 25.56 -5.07
#